data_AF-A0A810NAA9-F1
#
_entry.id   AF-A0A810NAA9-F1
#
_cell.length_a   1.000
_cell.length_b   1.000
_cell.length_c   1.000
_cell.angle_alpha   90.00
_cell.angle_beta   90.00
_cell.angle_gamma   90.00
#
_symmetry.space_group_name_H-M   'P 1'
#
loop_
_entity.id
_entity.type
_entity.pdbx_description
1 polymer ?
#
loop_
_entity_poly.entity_id
_entity_poly.type
_entity_poly.pdbx_seq_one_letter_code
_entity_poly.pdbx_strand_id
1 'polypeptide(L)'
;MKDLQAIGDIDWAGLEHAYGPAGDVPDQLRALAATDPAEVDKALHTLYGNIFHQGSRYEATAYAVPFLTGLAVDRATAGRDEIVSLLASIAIGYDESWLPDGLPILEQRAELDRLRATDPDAEQARVAAWVAAATDDQDRKSREFEASLFDPQLVTANQQWAVDAYDAVRADLPHLLPLLDDEDVRVRTACAHLLGWFPEEAATLAPALLDRARADTAPVVRATALIAYGLVAGPGDTGVAAALDDPAPVVRAAAAIAAARLGATDPDRVVSVLVETMTAEATTRRNRLPFLDGNLPGYAALALAQSAGHADRAVDAVLTALPTTPPYPAVPLVSALLGAAFPDGRVAAGTPFTALTDRQRRAVAGLAAADFAWHGDQPGTVYVNLNEVVRSYGLPDHLEALKSYVRN
;
A
#
# COMPACT_ATOMS: atom_id res chain seq x y z
N MET A 1 -8.95 16.90 -21.59
CA MET A 1 -8.75 15.47 -21.83
C MET A 1 -8.09 15.25 -23.19
N LYS A 2 -7.00 14.49 -23.27
CA LYS A 2 -6.36 14.18 -24.55
C LYS A 2 -7.20 13.11 -25.25
N ASP A 3 -7.67 13.42 -26.44
CA ASP A 3 -8.28 12.45 -27.35
C ASP A 3 -7.24 11.36 -27.69
N LEU A 4 -7.65 10.09 -27.83
CA LEU A 4 -6.79 9.01 -28.32
C LEU A 4 -6.16 9.35 -29.68
N GLN A 5 -6.73 10.29 -30.45
CA GLN A 5 -6.12 10.81 -31.67
C GLN A 5 -4.78 11.52 -31.43
N ALA A 6 -4.60 12.17 -30.28
CA ALA A 6 -3.36 12.87 -29.92
C ALA A 6 -2.25 11.92 -29.43
N ILE A 7 -2.50 10.60 -29.37
CA ILE A 7 -1.51 9.62 -28.91
C ILE A 7 -0.29 9.54 -29.83
N GLY A 8 -0.46 9.86 -31.12
CA GLY A 8 0.63 9.85 -32.10
C GLY A 8 1.59 11.03 -31.99
N ASP A 9 1.26 12.04 -31.18
CA ASP A 9 2.09 13.24 -31.00
C ASP A 9 3.26 13.02 -30.02
N ILE A 10 3.28 11.86 -29.33
CA ILE A 10 4.30 11.49 -28.34
C ILE A 10 5.27 10.50 -29.01
N ASP A 11 6.58 10.71 -28.83
CA ASP A 11 7.62 9.80 -29.29
C ASP A 11 7.75 8.57 -28.36
N TRP A 12 6.75 7.69 -28.40
CA TRP A 12 6.69 6.50 -27.53
C TRP A 12 7.88 5.55 -27.69
N ALA A 13 8.46 5.48 -28.89
CA ALA A 13 9.64 4.64 -29.14
C ALA A 13 10.91 5.18 -28.48
N GLY A 14 10.92 6.48 -28.14
CA GLY A 14 11.98 7.12 -27.36
C GLY A 14 11.79 7.05 -25.85
N LEU A 15 10.63 6.59 -25.36
CA LEU A 15 10.34 6.42 -23.93
C LEU A 15 10.59 4.96 -23.51
N GLU A 16 10.90 4.75 -22.23
CA GLU A 16 11.03 3.41 -21.66
C GLU A 16 9.83 2.99 -20.78
N HIS A 17 9.55 1.69 -20.81
CA HIS A 17 8.62 0.97 -19.93
C HIS A 17 9.33 -0.25 -19.31
N ALA A 18 8.65 -1.11 -18.54
CA ALA A 18 9.24 -2.25 -17.81
C ALA A 18 10.16 -3.19 -18.61
N TYR A 19 9.88 -3.36 -19.91
CA TYR A 19 10.58 -4.29 -20.78
C TYR A 19 11.38 -3.62 -21.91
N GLY A 20 11.68 -2.32 -21.80
CA GLY A 20 12.42 -1.55 -22.81
C GLY A 20 11.60 -0.45 -23.50
N PRO A 21 11.83 -0.15 -24.80
CA PRO A 21 11.15 0.93 -25.50
C PRO A 21 9.62 0.78 -25.56
N ALA A 22 8.88 1.85 -25.27
CA ALA A 22 7.43 1.86 -25.09
C ALA A 22 6.62 2.01 -26.39
N GLY A 23 7.19 1.64 -27.54
CA GLY A 23 6.55 1.82 -28.85
C GLY A 23 5.27 1.01 -29.07
N ASP A 24 5.00 0.03 -28.21
CA ASP A 24 3.80 -0.83 -28.20
C ASP A 24 2.65 -0.27 -27.35
N VAL A 25 2.93 0.65 -26.42
CA VAL A 25 1.93 1.26 -25.51
C VAL A 25 0.77 1.94 -26.26
N PRO A 26 0.96 2.64 -27.39
CA PRO A 26 -0.16 3.26 -28.12
C PRO A 26 -1.19 2.27 -28.61
N ASP A 27 -0.77 1.10 -29.09
CA ASP A 27 -1.68 0.08 -29.60
C ASP A 27 -2.43 -0.59 -28.45
N GLN A 28 -1.79 -0.77 -27.30
CA GLN A 28 -2.44 -1.26 -26.08
C GLN A 28 -3.52 -0.29 -25.58
N LEU A 29 -3.22 1.01 -25.54
CA LEU A 29 -4.19 2.05 -25.16
C LEU A 29 -5.38 2.12 -26.13
N ARG A 30 -5.16 1.95 -27.43
CA ARG A 30 -6.26 1.87 -28.43
C ARG A 30 -7.08 0.60 -28.25
N ALA A 31 -6.46 -0.54 -27.94
CA ALA A 31 -7.15 -1.81 -27.73
C ALA A 31 -8.07 -1.79 -26.49
N LEU A 32 -7.83 -0.91 -25.51
CA LEU A 32 -8.76 -0.69 -24.40
C LEU A 32 -10.10 -0.08 -24.83
N ALA A 33 -10.16 0.58 -25.99
CA ALA A 33 -11.40 1.09 -26.59
C ALA A 33 -12.12 0.04 -27.47
N ALA A 34 -11.60 -1.20 -27.55
CA ALA A 34 -12.23 -2.26 -28.31
C ALA A 34 -13.55 -2.74 -27.66
N THR A 35 -14.41 -3.37 -28.46
CA THR A 35 -15.69 -3.91 -27.99
C THR A 35 -15.62 -5.36 -27.51
N ASP A 36 -14.54 -6.08 -27.83
CA ASP A 36 -14.33 -7.47 -27.39
C ASP A 36 -13.75 -7.49 -25.97
N PRO A 37 -14.48 -8.02 -24.96
CA PRO A 37 -13.98 -8.08 -23.59
C PRO A 37 -12.67 -8.85 -23.42
N ALA A 38 -12.43 -9.89 -24.23
CA ALA A 38 -11.19 -10.66 -24.15
C ALA A 38 -9.98 -9.88 -24.69
N GLU A 39 -10.22 -9.02 -25.70
CA GLU A 39 -9.20 -8.10 -26.21
C GLU A 39 -8.88 -7.02 -25.18
N VAL A 40 -9.89 -6.43 -24.56
CA VAL A 40 -9.74 -5.42 -23.50
C VAL A 40 -8.99 -5.98 -22.29
N ASP A 41 -9.38 -7.16 -21.78
CA ASP A 41 -8.73 -7.81 -20.64
C ASP A 41 -7.24 -8.07 -20.93
N LYS A 42 -6.93 -8.63 -22.11
CA LYS A 42 -5.55 -8.86 -22.54
C LYS A 42 -4.77 -7.55 -22.68
N ALA A 43 -5.36 -6.54 -23.30
CA ALA A 43 -4.74 -5.23 -23.49
C ALA A 43 -4.45 -4.57 -22.14
N LEU A 44 -5.40 -4.62 -21.21
CA LEU A 44 -5.25 -4.09 -19.87
C LEU A 44 -4.15 -4.82 -19.09
N HIS A 45 -4.16 -6.16 -19.10
CA HIS A 45 -3.12 -6.94 -18.42
C HIS A 45 -1.72 -6.64 -18.97
N THR A 46 -1.59 -6.55 -20.30
CA THR A 46 -0.32 -6.23 -20.96
C THR A 46 0.13 -4.81 -20.64
N LEU A 47 -0.78 -3.83 -20.77
CA LEU A 47 -0.49 -2.44 -20.46
C LEU A 47 -0.09 -2.28 -19.00
N TYR A 48 -0.85 -2.88 -18.08
CA TYR A 48 -0.58 -2.88 -16.65
C TYR A 48 0.87 -3.28 -16.40
N GLY A 49 1.28 -4.48 -16.86
CA GLY A 49 2.66 -4.96 -16.69
C GLY A 49 3.73 -4.15 -17.41
N ASN A 50 3.40 -3.42 -18.48
CA ASN A 50 4.35 -2.59 -19.22
C ASN A 50 4.61 -1.26 -18.49
N ILE A 51 3.55 -0.50 -18.16
CA ILE A 51 3.68 0.84 -17.57
C ILE A 51 3.67 0.83 -16.03
N PHE A 52 3.41 -0.32 -15.40
CA PHE A 52 3.48 -0.50 -13.96
C PHE A 52 3.84 -1.94 -13.60
N HIS A 53 5.06 -2.18 -13.11
CA HIS A 53 5.53 -3.55 -12.87
C HIS A 53 6.18 -3.67 -11.49
N GLN A 54 5.66 -4.59 -10.67
CA GLN A 54 6.18 -4.87 -9.32
C GLN A 54 6.34 -3.60 -8.48
N GLY A 55 5.34 -2.71 -8.55
CA GLY A 55 5.39 -1.44 -7.84
C GLY A 55 6.16 -0.34 -8.55
N SER A 56 6.97 -0.63 -9.57
CA SER A 56 7.76 0.38 -10.29
C SER A 56 6.97 1.08 -11.39
N ARG A 57 7.24 2.38 -11.57
CA ARG A 57 6.76 3.20 -12.67
C ARG A 57 7.93 3.55 -13.58
N TYR A 58 7.62 3.91 -14.82
CA TYR A 58 8.60 4.11 -15.89
C TYR A 58 8.35 5.44 -16.59
N GLU A 59 9.26 5.83 -17.47
CA GLU A 59 9.16 7.08 -18.22
C GLU A 59 7.83 7.20 -18.98
N ALA A 60 7.41 6.13 -19.66
CA ALA A 60 6.15 6.09 -20.41
C ALA A 60 4.88 6.18 -19.54
N THR A 61 4.99 5.89 -18.23
CA THR A 61 3.81 5.76 -17.35
C THR A 61 3.03 7.06 -17.24
N ALA A 62 3.69 8.18 -16.97
CA ALA A 62 3.02 9.48 -16.84
C ALA A 62 2.35 9.94 -18.15
N TYR A 63 2.93 9.56 -19.30
CA TYR A 63 2.38 9.89 -20.62
C TYR A 63 1.09 9.12 -20.93
N ALA A 64 0.90 7.92 -20.37
CA ALA A 64 -0.30 7.11 -20.56
C ALA A 64 -1.51 7.63 -19.76
N VAL A 65 -1.28 8.34 -18.65
CA VAL A 65 -2.34 8.76 -17.70
C VAL A 65 -3.49 9.53 -18.37
N PRO A 66 -3.26 10.58 -19.20
CA PRO A 66 -4.38 11.32 -19.80
C PRO A 66 -5.29 10.48 -20.71
N PHE A 67 -4.75 9.43 -21.33
CA PHE A 67 -5.51 8.51 -22.17
C PHE A 67 -6.29 7.50 -21.33
N LEU A 68 -5.67 6.97 -20.26
CA LEU A 68 -6.35 6.12 -19.28
C LEU A 68 -7.50 6.87 -18.59
N THR A 69 -7.31 8.12 -18.21
CA THR A 69 -8.39 8.98 -17.70
C THR A 69 -9.51 9.12 -18.73
N GLY A 70 -9.16 9.35 -20.00
CA GLY A 70 -10.15 9.43 -21.07
C GLY A 70 -11.00 8.18 -21.23
N LEU A 71 -10.36 7.01 -21.17
CA LEU A 71 -11.03 5.72 -21.21
C LEU A 71 -11.90 5.48 -19.97
N ALA A 72 -11.43 5.86 -18.78
CA ALA A 72 -12.16 5.69 -17.52
C ALA A 72 -13.47 6.50 -17.46
N VAL A 73 -13.50 7.68 -18.08
CA VAL A 73 -14.68 8.57 -18.09
C VAL A 73 -15.62 8.35 -19.28
N ASP A 74 -15.15 7.70 -20.34
CA ASP A 74 -16.00 7.30 -21.46
C ASP A 74 -16.89 6.12 -21.07
N ARG A 75 -18.21 6.36 -21.01
CA ARG A 75 -19.19 5.35 -20.61
C ARG A 75 -19.25 4.13 -21.55
N ALA A 76 -18.79 4.27 -22.78
CA ALA A 76 -18.74 3.16 -23.74
C ALA A 76 -17.59 2.18 -23.48
N THR A 77 -16.55 2.60 -22.74
CA THR A 77 -15.39 1.77 -22.43
C THR A 77 -15.76 0.64 -21.46
N ALA A 78 -15.34 -0.59 -21.78
CA ALA A 78 -15.47 -1.73 -20.87
C ALA A 78 -14.37 -1.70 -19.80
N GLY A 79 -14.64 -2.24 -18.61
CA GLY A 79 -13.62 -2.40 -17.55
C GLY A 79 -13.12 -1.09 -16.93
N ARG A 80 -13.93 -0.01 -16.94
CA ARG A 80 -13.50 1.30 -16.42
C ARG A 80 -13.06 1.26 -14.96
N ASP A 81 -13.64 0.37 -14.14
CA ASP A 81 -13.25 0.15 -12.75
C ASP A 81 -11.80 -0.35 -12.62
N GLU A 82 -11.36 -1.22 -13.53
CA GLU A 82 -10.00 -1.73 -13.55
C GLU A 82 -9.02 -0.68 -14.07
N ILE A 83 -9.43 0.16 -15.04
CA ILE A 83 -8.65 1.32 -15.49
C ILE A 83 -8.44 2.32 -14.35
N VAL A 84 -9.48 2.63 -13.57
CA VAL A 84 -9.36 3.50 -12.39
C VAL A 84 -8.47 2.87 -11.32
N SER A 85 -8.51 1.55 -11.16
CA SER A 85 -7.63 0.82 -10.25
C SER A 85 -6.17 0.84 -10.71
N LEU A 86 -5.91 0.77 -12.02
CA LEU A 86 -4.58 0.96 -12.60
C LEU A 86 -4.10 2.40 -12.38
N LEU A 87 -4.94 3.43 -12.55
CA LEU A 87 -4.57 4.81 -12.22
C LEU A 87 -4.15 4.98 -10.76
N ALA A 88 -4.82 4.28 -9.82
CA ALA A 88 -4.39 4.27 -8.42
C ALA A 88 -3.02 3.61 -8.26
N SER A 89 -2.81 2.45 -8.90
CA SER A 89 -1.53 1.73 -8.89
C SER A 89 -0.39 2.56 -9.51
N ILE A 90 -0.68 3.32 -10.57
CA ILE A 90 0.26 4.24 -11.20
C ILE A 90 0.64 5.38 -10.24
N ALA A 91 -0.35 5.97 -9.58
CA ALA A 91 -0.13 7.11 -8.69
C ALA A 91 0.71 6.72 -7.47
N ILE A 92 0.41 5.58 -6.84
CA ILE A 92 0.98 5.24 -5.53
C ILE A 92 1.85 3.98 -5.51
N GLY A 93 1.81 3.14 -6.54
CA GLY A 93 2.32 1.78 -6.44
C GLY A 93 1.40 0.89 -5.63
N TYR A 94 1.96 0.11 -4.71
CA TYR A 94 1.17 -0.73 -3.81
C TYR A 94 0.78 0.05 -2.56
N ASP A 95 -0.51 0.05 -2.24
CA ASP A 95 -1.05 0.75 -1.08
C ASP A 95 -0.50 0.24 0.24
N GLU A 96 -0.20 -1.06 0.35
CA GLU A 96 0.43 -1.69 1.50
C GLU A 96 1.75 -1.03 1.94
N SER A 97 2.45 -0.35 1.02
CA SER A 97 3.68 0.40 1.33
C SER A 97 3.43 1.69 2.10
N TRP A 98 2.20 2.20 2.06
CA TRP A 98 1.83 3.51 2.58
C TRP A 98 0.76 3.42 3.67
N LEU A 99 0.00 2.34 3.71
CA LEU A 99 -0.99 2.12 4.77
C LEU A 99 -0.28 1.80 6.08
N PRO A 100 -0.79 2.33 7.20
CA PRO A 100 -2.04 3.09 7.36
C PRO A 100 -1.91 4.62 7.24
N ASP A 101 -0.73 5.14 6.88
CA ASP A 101 -0.37 6.55 6.96
C ASP A 101 -0.63 7.39 5.69
N GLY A 102 -0.89 6.75 4.56
CA GLY A 102 -1.03 7.41 3.26
C GLY A 102 0.32 7.75 2.62
N LEU A 103 0.32 8.08 1.32
CA LEU A 103 1.55 8.40 0.59
C LEU A 103 2.15 9.73 1.09
N PRO A 104 3.39 9.76 1.61
CA PRO A 104 4.04 10.99 2.07
C PRO A 104 4.65 11.76 0.89
N ILE A 105 3.82 12.23 -0.05
CA ILE A 105 4.25 12.81 -1.33
C ILE A 105 5.21 14.01 -1.18
N LEU A 106 5.07 14.82 -0.13
CA LEU A 106 6.02 15.91 0.14
C LEU A 106 7.43 15.39 0.47
N GLU A 107 7.53 14.26 1.18
CA GLU A 107 8.80 13.60 1.46
C GLU A 107 9.37 12.95 0.20
N GLN A 108 8.52 12.34 -0.64
CA GLN A 108 8.92 11.77 -1.92
C GLN A 108 9.51 12.83 -2.87
N ARG A 109 8.92 14.03 -2.92
CA ARG A 109 9.44 15.17 -3.69
C ARG A 109 10.74 15.71 -3.09
N ALA A 110 10.82 15.83 -1.77
CA ALA A 110 12.06 16.27 -1.10
C ALA A 110 13.21 15.28 -1.31
N GLU A 111 12.92 13.98 -1.35
CA GLU A 111 13.91 12.95 -1.64
C GLU A 111 14.39 13.01 -3.09
N LEU A 112 13.49 13.22 -4.04
CA LEU A 112 13.86 13.47 -5.44
C LEU A 112 14.81 14.66 -5.58
N ASP A 113 14.53 15.76 -4.89
CA ASP A 113 15.40 16.94 -4.89
C ASP A 113 16.78 16.64 -4.28
N ARG A 114 16.85 15.80 -3.23
CA ARG A 114 18.14 15.33 -2.68
C ARG A 114 18.91 14.46 -3.66
N LEU A 115 18.25 13.50 -4.31
CA LEU A 115 18.88 12.61 -5.28
C LEU A 115 19.46 13.43 -6.45
N ARG A 116 18.71 14.40 -6.98
CA ARG A 116 19.17 15.31 -8.05
C ARG A 116 20.34 16.20 -7.64
N ALA A 117 20.42 16.57 -6.36
CA ALA A 117 21.52 17.39 -5.82
C ALA A 117 22.77 16.56 -5.48
N THR A 118 22.68 15.23 -5.50
CA THR A 118 23.78 14.34 -5.12
C THR A 118 24.79 14.25 -6.27
N ASP A 119 26.07 14.47 -5.96
CA ASP A 119 27.15 14.30 -6.92
C ASP A 119 27.36 12.80 -7.21
N PRO A 120 27.19 12.34 -8.48
CA PRO A 120 27.35 10.93 -8.83
C PRO A 120 28.73 10.36 -8.47
N ASP A 121 29.79 11.16 -8.60
CA ASP A 121 31.15 10.72 -8.28
C ASP A 121 31.34 10.53 -6.76
N ALA A 122 30.72 11.41 -5.96
CA ALA A 122 30.73 11.30 -4.51
C ALA A 122 29.95 10.07 -4.03
N GLU A 123 28.81 9.78 -4.65
CA GLU A 123 28.00 8.60 -4.31
C GLU A 123 28.70 7.30 -4.71
N GLN A 124 29.32 7.26 -5.90
CA GLN A 124 30.15 6.14 -6.31
C GLN A 124 31.32 5.90 -5.34
N ALA A 125 31.97 6.97 -4.87
CA ALA A 125 33.03 6.87 -3.86
C ALA A 125 32.50 6.36 -2.51
N ARG A 126 31.30 6.78 -2.09
CA ARG A 126 30.65 6.31 -0.86
C ARG A 126 30.37 4.81 -0.92
N VAL A 127 29.82 4.32 -2.04
CA VAL A 127 29.55 2.89 -2.25
C VAL A 127 30.85 2.09 -2.26
N ALA A 128 31.89 2.57 -2.95
CA ALA A 128 33.20 1.92 -2.95
C ALA A 128 33.82 1.84 -1.53
N ALA A 129 33.69 2.91 -0.74
CA ALA A 129 34.15 2.92 0.65
C ALA A 129 33.37 1.93 1.54
N TRP A 130 32.05 1.80 1.33
CA TRP A 130 31.22 0.83 2.03
C TRP A 130 31.60 -0.62 1.70
N VAL A 131 31.89 -0.94 0.43
CA VAL A 131 32.41 -2.26 0.04
C VAL A 131 33.78 -2.52 0.69
N ALA A 132 34.67 -1.52 0.69
CA ALA A 132 36.00 -1.63 1.29
C ALA A 132 35.96 -1.85 2.81
N ALA A 133 34.89 -1.41 3.49
CA ALA A 133 34.67 -1.60 4.93
C ALA A 133 34.11 -2.97 5.32
N ALA A 134 34.15 -3.97 4.41
CA ALA A 134 33.72 -5.32 4.69
C ALA A 134 34.58 -6.01 5.77
N THR A 135 33.94 -6.71 6.71
CA THR A 135 34.62 -7.35 7.86
C THR A 135 35.27 -8.69 7.53
N ASP A 136 34.78 -9.37 6.48
CA ASP A 136 35.29 -10.63 5.98
C ASP A 136 34.98 -10.81 4.47
N ASP A 137 35.40 -11.94 3.91
CA ASP A 137 35.24 -12.22 2.47
C ASP A 137 33.80 -12.49 2.05
N GLN A 138 32.96 -12.99 2.95
CA GLN A 138 31.56 -13.23 2.65
C GLN A 138 30.79 -11.91 2.65
N ASP A 139 31.01 -11.08 3.66
CA ASP A 139 30.48 -9.71 3.74
C ASP A 139 30.91 -8.91 2.49
N ARG A 140 32.18 -9.00 2.08
CA ARG A 140 32.65 -8.28 0.89
C ARG A 140 31.93 -8.70 -0.37
N LYS A 141 31.76 -10.01 -0.61
CA LYS A 141 31.04 -10.51 -1.79
C LYS A 141 29.58 -10.07 -1.79
N SER A 142 28.91 -10.06 -0.63
CA SER A 142 27.55 -9.55 -0.51
C SER A 142 27.48 -8.06 -0.87
N ARG A 143 28.38 -7.24 -0.31
CA ARG A 143 28.43 -5.80 -0.61
C ARG A 143 28.79 -5.51 -2.06
N GLU A 144 29.72 -6.25 -2.66
CA GLU A 144 30.08 -6.13 -4.08
C GLU A 144 28.89 -6.47 -4.98
N PHE A 145 28.15 -7.52 -4.66
CA PHE A 145 26.93 -7.88 -5.38
C PHE A 145 25.87 -6.78 -5.27
N GLU A 146 25.59 -6.28 -4.05
CA GLU A 146 24.67 -5.16 -3.83
C GLU A 146 25.12 -3.88 -4.58
N ALA A 147 26.40 -3.54 -4.52
CA ALA A 147 26.96 -2.41 -5.26
C ALA A 147 26.82 -2.57 -6.79
N SER A 148 26.91 -3.80 -7.31
CA SER A 148 26.74 -4.07 -8.74
C SER A 148 25.30 -3.90 -9.25
N LEU A 149 24.32 -3.97 -8.33
CA LEU A 149 22.90 -3.76 -8.64
C LEU A 149 22.48 -2.29 -8.46
N PHE A 150 23.34 -1.46 -7.87
CA PHE A 150 23.04 -0.07 -7.57
C PHE A 150 23.47 0.84 -8.73
N ASP A 151 22.48 1.48 -9.36
CA ASP A 151 22.68 2.54 -10.35
C ASP A 151 22.07 3.85 -9.82
N PRO A 152 22.89 4.85 -9.42
CA PRO A 152 22.40 6.12 -8.89
C PRO A 152 21.49 6.89 -9.87
N GLN A 153 21.75 6.76 -11.17
CA GLN A 153 20.95 7.44 -12.20
C GLN A 153 19.58 6.79 -12.31
N LEU A 154 19.53 5.46 -12.33
CA LEU A 154 18.28 4.72 -12.34
C LEU A 154 17.48 4.92 -11.04
N VAL A 155 18.11 5.01 -9.88
CA VAL A 155 17.44 5.34 -8.61
C VAL A 155 16.77 6.71 -8.70
N THR A 156 17.50 7.71 -9.20
CA THR A 156 16.96 9.07 -9.40
C THR A 156 15.83 9.07 -10.42
N ALA A 157 15.98 8.33 -11.53
CA ALA A 157 14.97 8.21 -12.57
C ALA A 157 13.69 7.50 -12.07
N ASN A 158 13.82 6.41 -11.31
CA ASN A 158 12.69 5.71 -10.72
C ASN A 158 11.89 6.62 -9.77
N GLN A 159 12.60 7.40 -8.93
CA GLN A 159 11.97 8.38 -8.05
C GLN A 159 11.28 9.49 -8.86
N GLN A 160 11.91 9.94 -9.95
CA GLN A 160 11.32 10.92 -10.87
C GLN A 160 10.02 10.41 -11.49
N TRP A 161 10.05 9.21 -12.09
CA TRP A 161 8.89 8.61 -12.75
C TRP A 161 7.75 8.35 -11.77
N ALA A 162 8.06 7.98 -10.53
CA ALA A 162 7.06 7.87 -9.47
C ALA A 162 6.34 9.20 -9.17
N VAL A 163 7.09 10.30 -9.05
CA VAL A 163 6.54 11.64 -8.80
C VAL A 163 5.76 12.15 -10.02
N ASP A 164 6.29 11.96 -11.24
CA ASP A 164 5.63 12.39 -12.48
C ASP A 164 4.31 11.64 -12.71
N ALA A 165 4.29 10.33 -12.43
CA ALA A 165 3.08 9.52 -12.50
C ALA A 165 2.01 10.00 -11.50
N TYR A 166 2.41 10.27 -10.25
CA TYR A 166 1.51 10.84 -9.24
C TYR A 166 0.94 12.18 -9.69
N ASP A 167 1.79 13.10 -10.15
CA ASP A 167 1.39 14.44 -10.58
C ASP A 167 0.50 14.41 -11.84
N ALA A 168 0.74 13.48 -12.77
CA ALA A 168 -0.12 13.27 -13.93
C ALA A 168 -1.53 12.83 -13.53
N VAL A 169 -1.65 11.89 -12.58
CA VAL A 169 -2.97 11.43 -12.10
C VAL A 169 -3.65 12.54 -11.29
N ARG A 170 -2.90 13.27 -10.46
CA ARG A 170 -3.40 14.42 -9.69
C ARG A 170 -3.99 15.50 -10.62
N ALA A 171 -3.33 15.81 -11.73
CA ALA A 171 -3.78 16.81 -12.70
C ALA A 171 -5.15 16.45 -13.33
N ASP A 172 -5.46 15.16 -13.41
CA ASP A 172 -6.67 14.62 -14.03
C ASP A 172 -7.82 14.37 -13.03
N LEU A 173 -7.61 14.61 -11.73
CA LEU A 173 -8.64 14.44 -10.69
C LEU A 173 -9.96 15.18 -10.98
N PRO A 174 -10.00 16.40 -11.55
CA PRO A 174 -11.26 17.06 -11.90
C PRO A 174 -12.12 16.25 -12.89
N HIS A 175 -11.50 15.41 -13.72
CA HIS A 175 -12.19 14.51 -14.65
C HIS A 175 -12.61 13.19 -14.00
N LEU A 176 -11.84 12.71 -13.02
CA LEU A 176 -12.07 11.45 -12.32
C LEU A 176 -13.08 11.59 -11.17
N LEU A 177 -13.15 12.75 -10.51
CA LEU A 177 -14.03 13.02 -9.38
C LEU A 177 -15.52 12.71 -9.66
N PRO A 178 -16.10 13.06 -10.82
CA PRO A 178 -17.48 12.68 -11.15
C PRO A 178 -17.76 11.18 -11.19
N LEU A 179 -16.73 10.32 -11.28
CA LEU A 179 -16.90 8.86 -11.23
C LEU A 179 -17.36 8.37 -9.85
N LEU A 180 -17.27 9.20 -8.80
CA LEU A 180 -17.94 8.93 -7.53
C LEU A 180 -19.45 8.80 -7.68
N ASP A 181 -20.06 9.42 -8.70
CA ASP A 181 -21.50 9.38 -8.99
C ASP A 181 -21.87 8.34 -10.05
N ASP A 182 -20.93 7.47 -10.44
CA ASP A 182 -21.17 6.52 -11.51
C ASP A 182 -22.28 5.49 -11.17
N GLU A 183 -22.95 4.97 -12.20
CA GLU A 183 -24.00 3.98 -12.01
C GLU A 183 -23.44 2.62 -11.54
N ASP A 184 -22.22 2.26 -11.96
CA ASP A 184 -21.57 1.02 -11.57
C ASP A 184 -20.90 1.17 -10.19
N VAL A 185 -21.31 0.30 -9.25
CA VAL A 185 -20.74 0.19 -7.90
C VAL A 185 -19.23 0.01 -7.93
N ARG A 186 -18.70 -0.73 -8.91
CA ARG A 186 -17.26 -1.00 -9.02
C ARG A 186 -16.48 0.26 -9.40
N VAL A 187 -17.01 1.06 -10.31
CA VAL A 187 -16.41 2.34 -10.71
C VAL A 187 -16.42 3.32 -9.54
N ARG A 188 -17.55 3.44 -8.82
CA ARG A 188 -17.61 4.29 -7.61
C ARG A 188 -16.61 3.84 -6.53
N THR A 189 -16.46 2.52 -6.36
CA THR A 189 -15.50 1.94 -5.40
C THR A 189 -14.05 2.24 -5.79
N ALA A 190 -13.67 1.98 -7.04
CA ALA A 190 -12.34 2.26 -7.56
C ALA A 190 -12.01 3.77 -7.51
N CYS A 191 -12.99 4.62 -7.84
CA CYS A 191 -12.85 6.07 -7.76
C CYS A 191 -12.61 6.52 -6.31
N ALA A 192 -13.44 6.08 -5.36
CA ALA A 192 -13.24 6.42 -3.95
C ALA A 192 -11.87 5.99 -3.43
N HIS A 193 -11.39 4.80 -3.83
CA HIS A 193 -10.04 4.33 -3.50
C HIS A 193 -8.96 5.26 -4.06
N LEU A 194 -9.00 5.56 -5.36
CA LEU A 194 -8.04 6.44 -6.03
C LEU A 194 -7.96 7.82 -5.36
N LEU A 195 -9.10 8.45 -5.09
CA LEU A 195 -9.16 9.80 -4.53
C LEU A 195 -8.58 9.89 -3.11
N GLY A 196 -8.53 8.78 -2.37
CA GLY A 196 -7.96 8.73 -1.02
C GLY A 196 -6.47 9.07 -0.94
N TRP A 197 -5.76 9.08 -2.07
CA TRP A 197 -4.30 9.21 -2.14
C TRP A 197 -3.80 10.63 -2.45
N PHE A 198 -4.70 11.62 -2.49
CA PHE A 198 -4.38 13.01 -2.86
C PHE A 198 -4.72 13.99 -1.73
N PRO A 199 -3.99 13.95 -0.60
CA PRO A 199 -4.26 14.83 0.54
C PRO A 199 -4.08 16.32 0.20
N GLU A 200 -3.29 16.69 -0.82
CA GLU A 200 -3.18 18.08 -1.27
C GLU A 200 -4.49 18.67 -1.79
N GLU A 201 -5.42 17.82 -2.25
CA GLU A 201 -6.74 18.22 -2.78
C GLU A 201 -7.86 18.07 -1.74
N ALA A 202 -7.52 17.95 -0.46
CA ALA A 202 -8.46 17.66 0.63
C ALA A 202 -9.67 18.60 0.69
N ALA A 203 -9.48 19.89 0.36
CA ALA A 203 -10.57 20.86 0.36
C ALA A 203 -11.73 20.49 -0.58
N THR A 204 -11.45 19.74 -1.65
CA THR A 204 -12.45 19.24 -2.60
C THR A 204 -12.77 17.77 -2.35
N LEU A 205 -11.76 16.93 -2.11
CA LEU A 205 -11.95 15.48 -2.03
C LEU A 205 -12.60 15.04 -0.72
N ALA A 206 -12.22 15.62 0.43
CA ALA A 206 -12.77 15.22 1.72
C ALA A 206 -14.31 15.37 1.79
N PRO A 207 -14.93 16.52 1.46
CA PRO A 207 -16.39 16.62 1.48
C PRO A 207 -17.06 15.66 0.48
N ALA A 208 -16.51 15.50 -0.73
CA ALA A 208 -17.08 14.60 -1.74
C ALA A 208 -17.06 13.12 -1.31
N LEU A 209 -15.95 12.66 -0.72
CA LEU A 209 -15.82 11.32 -0.17
C LEU A 209 -16.76 11.09 1.02
N LEU A 210 -16.88 12.08 1.91
CA LEU A 210 -17.77 11.98 3.07
C LEU A 210 -19.26 11.96 2.66
N ASP A 211 -19.65 12.79 1.69
CA ASP A 211 -21.00 12.80 1.14
C ASP A 211 -21.31 11.46 0.45
N ARG A 212 -20.36 10.91 -0.33
CA ARG A 212 -20.48 9.57 -0.91
C ARG A 212 -20.66 8.49 0.17
N ALA A 213 -19.86 8.53 1.23
CA ALA A 213 -19.93 7.58 2.34
C ALA A 213 -21.29 7.60 3.05
N ARG A 214 -21.96 8.75 3.08
CA ARG A 214 -23.29 8.94 3.71
C ARG A 214 -24.44 8.56 2.77
N ALA A 215 -24.33 8.86 1.48
CA ALA A 215 -25.43 8.76 0.54
C ALA A 215 -25.50 7.42 -0.22
N ASP A 216 -24.38 6.73 -0.42
CA ASP A 216 -24.38 5.49 -1.22
C ASP A 216 -25.19 4.38 -0.55
N THR A 217 -25.78 3.49 -1.34
CA THR A 217 -26.54 2.35 -0.83
C THR A 217 -25.66 1.11 -0.68
N ALA A 218 -24.51 1.04 -1.37
CA ALA A 218 -23.62 -0.10 -1.33
C ALA A 218 -22.62 0.00 -0.15
N PRO A 219 -22.61 -0.94 0.81
CA PRO A 219 -21.69 -0.90 1.95
C PRO A 219 -20.21 -0.83 1.55
N VAL A 220 -19.81 -1.46 0.44
CA VAL A 220 -18.42 -1.43 -0.06
C VAL A 220 -17.98 -0.03 -0.51
N VAL A 221 -18.86 0.71 -1.21
CA VAL A 221 -18.58 2.09 -1.63
C VAL A 221 -18.47 2.98 -0.40
N ARG A 222 -19.40 2.85 0.54
CA ARG A 222 -19.40 3.62 1.79
C ARG A 222 -18.14 3.39 2.62
N ALA A 223 -17.77 2.12 2.81
CA ALA A 223 -16.58 1.75 3.56
C ALA A 223 -15.29 2.23 2.86
N THR A 224 -15.19 2.09 1.54
CA THR A 224 -14.05 2.58 0.77
C THR A 224 -13.93 4.10 0.88
N ALA A 225 -15.04 4.82 0.74
CA ALA A 225 -15.09 6.28 0.85
C ALA A 225 -14.75 6.78 2.27
N LEU A 226 -15.11 6.05 3.33
CA LEU A 226 -14.71 6.37 4.71
C LEU A 226 -13.21 6.23 4.93
N ILE A 227 -12.59 5.15 4.42
CA ILE A 227 -11.14 4.97 4.54
C ILE A 227 -10.41 6.05 3.73
N ALA A 228 -10.83 6.28 2.48
CA ALA A 228 -10.29 7.35 1.65
C ALA A 228 -10.44 8.73 2.29
N TYR A 229 -11.60 9.00 2.92
CA TYR A 229 -11.81 10.21 3.70
C TYR A 229 -10.80 10.33 4.84
N GLY A 230 -10.56 9.26 5.60
CA GLY A 230 -9.56 9.25 6.66
C GLY A 230 -8.14 9.52 6.16
N LEU A 231 -7.79 9.08 4.96
CA LEU A 231 -6.48 9.34 4.34
C LEU A 231 -6.27 10.81 3.96
N VAL A 232 -7.35 11.48 3.52
CA VAL A 232 -7.33 12.85 2.98
C VAL A 232 -7.65 13.91 4.03
N ALA A 233 -8.57 13.64 4.95
CA ALA A 233 -8.98 14.57 5.99
C ALA A 233 -7.87 14.79 7.04
N GLY A 234 -7.86 15.97 7.65
CA GLY A 234 -6.84 16.34 8.64
C GLY A 234 -7.12 15.78 10.04
N PRO A 235 -6.08 15.67 10.90
CA PRO A 235 -6.25 15.26 12.30
C PRO A 235 -7.29 16.11 13.05
N GLY A 236 -8.05 15.47 13.93
CA GLY A 236 -9.14 16.06 14.72
C GLY A 236 -10.50 16.06 14.04
N ASP A 237 -10.60 15.63 12.78
CA ASP A 237 -11.88 15.56 12.07
C ASP A 237 -12.78 14.43 12.61
N THR A 238 -14.07 14.73 12.80
CA THR A 238 -15.05 13.82 13.42
C THR A 238 -16.11 13.31 12.44
N GLY A 239 -15.95 13.52 11.14
CA GLY A 239 -16.94 13.26 10.10
C GLY A 239 -17.40 11.80 10.02
N VAL A 240 -16.54 10.88 10.47
CA VAL A 240 -16.76 9.42 10.44
C VAL A 240 -17.43 8.86 11.69
N ALA A 241 -17.60 9.64 12.76
CA ALA A 241 -18.03 9.13 14.08
C ALA A 241 -19.37 8.39 14.03
N ALA A 242 -20.35 8.90 13.28
CA ALA A 242 -21.67 8.27 13.16
C ALA A 242 -21.62 6.88 12.49
N ALA A 243 -20.59 6.60 11.67
CA ALA A 243 -20.45 5.33 10.97
C ALA A 243 -19.86 4.22 11.86
N LEU A 244 -19.39 4.53 13.08
CA LEU A 244 -18.95 3.52 14.06
C LEU A 244 -20.09 2.62 14.53
N ASP A 245 -21.34 3.06 14.40
CA ASP A 245 -22.55 2.31 14.76
C ASP A 245 -23.36 1.86 13.54
N ASP A 246 -22.76 1.88 12.35
CA ASP A 246 -23.42 1.45 11.12
C ASP A 246 -23.89 -0.01 11.19
N PRO A 247 -25.06 -0.39 10.64
CA PRO A 247 -25.49 -1.79 10.63
C PRO A 247 -24.52 -2.73 9.89
N ALA A 248 -23.81 -2.24 8.85
CA ALA A 248 -22.87 -3.05 8.09
C ALA A 248 -21.50 -3.14 8.79
N PRO A 249 -21.01 -4.36 9.14
CA PRO A 249 -19.72 -4.51 9.83
C PRO A 249 -18.53 -3.91 9.07
N VAL A 250 -18.53 -3.99 7.74
CA VAL A 250 -17.47 -3.43 6.89
C VAL A 250 -17.42 -1.89 6.97
N VAL A 251 -18.57 -1.24 7.14
CA VAL A 251 -18.66 0.22 7.27
C VAL A 251 -18.19 0.66 8.65
N ARG A 252 -18.56 -0.08 9.71
CA ARG A 252 -18.03 0.18 11.06
C ARG A 252 -16.51 0.04 11.10
N ALA A 253 -15.98 -1.03 10.51
CA ALA A 253 -14.55 -1.27 10.43
C ALA A 253 -13.82 -0.13 9.71
N ALA A 254 -14.33 0.30 8.54
CA ALA A 254 -13.80 1.43 7.79
C ALA A 254 -13.85 2.74 8.58
N ALA A 255 -14.96 3.00 9.29
CA ALA A 255 -15.09 4.17 10.15
C ALA A 255 -14.08 4.16 11.30
N ALA A 256 -13.84 3.00 11.91
CA ALA A 256 -12.85 2.84 12.98
C ALA A 256 -11.41 3.02 12.46
N ILE A 257 -11.09 2.48 11.29
CA ILE A 257 -9.79 2.69 10.62
C ILE A 257 -9.55 4.18 10.36
N ALA A 258 -10.54 4.86 9.76
CA ALA A 258 -10.46 6.29 9.49
C ALA A 258 -10.36 7.10 10.80
N ALA A 259 -11.16 6.78 11.82
CA ALA A 259 -11.17 7.48 13.10
C ALA A 259 -9.85 7.31 13.88
N ALA A 260 -9.24 6.13 13.83
CA ALA A 260 -7.93 5.89 14.46
C ALA A 260 -6.87 6.86 13.90
N ARG A 261 -6.84 7.01 12.57
CA ARG A 261 -5.94 7.94 11.88
C ARG A 261 -6.24 9.41 12.18
N LEU A 262 -7.52 9.79 12.17
CA LEU A 262 -7.94 11.17 12.43
C LEU A 262 -7.77 11.59 13.91
N GLY A 263 -7.43 10.66 14.82
CA GLY A 263 -7.34 10.96 16.24
C GLY A 263 -8.73 11.03 16.89
N ALA A 264 -9.37 9.86 17.00
CA ALA A 264 -10.76 9.69 17.42
C ALA A 264 -11.17 10.45 18.69
N THR A 265 -12.39 10.98 18.69
CA THR A 265 -13.04 11.56 19.87
C THR A 265 -13.51 10.52 20.90
N ASP A 266 -13.73 9.27 20.46
CA ASP A 266 -14.05 8.11 21.32
C ASP A 266 -13.08 6.95 21.03
N PRO A 267 -11.87 6.98 21.64
CA PRO A 267 -10.84 5.98 21.40
C PRO A 267 -11.27 4.56 21.79
N ASP A 268 -12.03 4.40 22.89
CA ASP A 268 -12.43 3.08 23.38
C ASP A 268 -13.39 2.38 22.40
N ARG A 269 -14.35 3.12 21.83
CA ARG A 269 -15.25 2.57 20.81
C ARG A 269 -14.50 2.18 19.54
N VAL A 270 -13.61 3.04 19.06
CA VAL A 270 -12.77 2.77 17.89
C VAL A 270 -11.96 1.49 18.10
N VAL A 271 -11.27 1.40 19.23
CA VAL A 271 -10.46 0.23 19.59
C VAL A 271 -11.31 -1.04 19.70
N SER A 272 -12.52 -0.96 20.26
CA SER A 272 -13.45 -2.11 20.29
C SER A 272 -13.78 -2.61 18.88
N VAL A 273 -14.15 -1.70 17.97
CA VAL A 273 -14.52 -2.05 16.60
C VAL A 273 -13.32 -2.62 15.83
N LEU A 274 -12.11 -2.09 16.03
CA LEU A 274 -10.89 -2.63 15.41
C LEU A 274 -10.59 -4.05 15.89
N VAL A 275 -10.67 -4.31 17.20
CA VAL A 275 -10.48 -5.65 17.79
C VAL A 275 -11.54 -6.62 17.25
N GLU A 276 -12.82 -6.23 17.23
CA GLU A 276 -13.91 -7.04 16.67
C GLU A 276 -13.66 -7.40 15.20
N THR A 277 -13.16 -6.45 14.41
CA THR A 277 -12.84 -6.62 12.99
C THR A 277 -11.75 -7.66 12.77
N MET A 278 -10.72 -7.66 13.62
CA MET A 278 -9.60 -8.62 13.56
C MET A 278 -10.01 -10.04 13.90
N THR A 279 -10.94 -10.21 14.85
CA THR A 279 -11.31 -11.54 15.38
C THR A 279 -12.56 -12.16 14.73
N ALA A 280 -13.25 -11.43 13.86
CA ALA A 280 -14.46 -11.93 13.22
C ALA A 280 -14.16 -13.01 12.16
N GLU A 281 -14.71 -14.21 12.33
CA GLU A 281 -14.56 -15.34 11.38
C GLU A 281 -15.09 -15.04 9.96
N ALA A 282 -15.98 -14.04 9.83
CA ALA A 282 -16.76 -13.78 8.61
C ALA A 282 -16.19 -12.68 7.70
N THR A 283 -15.21 -11.88 8.16
CA THR A 283 -14.76 -10.66 7.45
C THR A 283 -13.82 -10.95 6.27
N THR A 284 -13.32 -12.17 6.10
CA THR A 284 -12.21 -12.50 5.18
C THR A 284 -12.62 -13.01 3.80
N ARG A 285 -13.90 -13.31 3.51
CA ARG A 285 -14.28 -14.01 2.25
C ARG A 285 -15.22 -13.30 1.28
N ARG A 286 -15.84 -12.17 1.64
CA ARG A 286 -16.96 -11.61 0.83
C ARG A 286 -16.96 -10.10 0.57
N ASN A 287 -16.07 -9.32 1.19
CA ASN A 287 -16.05 -7.86 1.02
C ASN A 287 -14.72 -7.43 0.38
N ARG A 288 -14.69 -7.29 -0.95
CA ARG A 288 -13.52 -6.83 -1.70
C ARG A 288 -13.37 -5.31 -1.55
N LEU A 289 -12.98 -4.86 -0.35
CA LEU A 289 -12.44 -3.51 -0.21
C LEU A 289 -11.15 -3.44 -1.04
N PRO A 290 -10.91 -2.35 -1.78
CA PRO A 290 -9.70 -2.23 -2.61
C PRO A 290 -8.44 -1.97 -1.78
N PHE A 291 -8.57 -1.55 -0.52
CA PHE A 291 -7.44 -1.33 0.38
C PHE A 291 -6.86 -2.64 0.92
N LEU A 292 -5.53 -2.74 0.91
CA LEU A 292 -4.73 -3.85 1.41
C LEU A 292 -5.19 -5.20 0.83
N ASP A 293 -5.53 -5.22 -0.46
CA ASP A 293 -6.08 -6.39 -1.17
C ASP A 293 -7.29 -7.02 -0.44
N GLY A 294 -8.10 -6.18 0.22
CA GLY A 294 -9.26 -6.61 1.00
C GLY A 294 -8.93 -7.25 2.35
N ASN A 295 -7.67 -7.21 2.81
CA ASN A 295 -7.26 -7.69 4.13
C ASN A 295 -7.68 -6.72 5.25
N LEU A 296 -9.00 -6.64 5.47
CA LEU A 296 -9.58 -5.77 6.48
C LEU A 296 -9.10 -6.07 7.92
N PRO A 297 -8.90 -7.33 8.37
CA PRO A 297 -8.27 -7.63 9.65
C PRO A 297 -6.86 -7.05 9.77
N GLY A 298 -6.04 -7.16 8.72
CA GLY A 298 -4.70 -6.59 8.69
C GLY A 298 -4.70 -5.08 8.78
N TYR A 299 -5.59 -4.40 8.05
CA TYR A 299 -5.70 -2.95 8.13
C TYR A 299 -6.22 -2.50 9.52
N ALA A 300 -7.19 -3.21 10.10
CA ALA A 300 -7.64 -2.93 11.45
C ALA A 300 -6.51 -3.06 12.49
N ALA A 301 -5.62 -4.04 12.32
CA ALA A 301 -4.43 -4.20 13.18
C ALA A 301 -3.46 -3.02 13.04
N LEU A 302 -3.14 -2.60 11.80
CA LEU A 302 -2.29 -1.44 11.54
C LEU A 302 -2.87 -0.15 12.14
N ALA A 303 -4.19 0.08 11.99
CA ALA A 303 -4.88 1.23 12.58
C ALA A 303 -4.88 1.19 14.11
N LEU A 304 -5.06 0.00 14.71
CA LEU A 304 -5.01 -0.16 16.17
C LEU A 304 -3.61 0.11 16.73
N ALA A 305 -2.56 -0.28 16.02
CA ALA A 305 -1.18 -0.02 16.43
C ALA A 305 -0.84 1.48 16.50
N GLN A 306 -1.49 2.32 15.70
CA GLN A 306 -1.36 3.78 15.78
C GLN A 306 -2.11 4.41 16.97
N SER A 307 -3.05 3.69 17.59
CA SER A 307 -3.92 4.26 18.62
C SER A 307 -3.14 4.42 19.94
N ALA A 308 -2.81 5.65 20.29
CA ALA A 308 -2.05 5.99 21.49
C ALA A 308 -2.67 5.37 22.76
N GLY A 309 -1.83 4.83 23.65
CA GLY A 309 -2.26 4.23 24.92
C GLY A 309 -2.84 2.82 24.83
N HIS A 310 -2.95 2.22 23.64
CA HIS A 310 -3.61 0.92 23.44
C HIS A 310 -2.68 -0.21 22.97
N ALA A 311 -1.36 -0.02 23.08
CA ALA A 311 -0.37 -0.98 22.58
C ALA A 311 -0.53 -2.40 23.14
N ASP A 312 -0.82 -2.58 24.43
CA ASP A 312 -1.04 -3.92 24.99
C ASP A 312 -2.30 -4.59 24.41
N ARG A 313 -3.35 -3.81 24.16
CA ARG A 313 -4.58 -4.31 23.55
C ARG A 313 -4.38 -4.66 22.07
N ALA A 314 -3.55 -3.90 21.37
CA ALA A 314 -3.13 -4.22 20.01
C ALA A 314 -2.39 -5.56 19.95
N VAL A 315 -1.40 -5.74 20.85
CA VAL A 315 -0.66 -7.01 21.00
C VAL A 315 -1.61 -8.17 21.27
N ASP A 316 -2.51 -8.06 22.25
CA ASP A 316 -3.43 -9.14 22.62
C ASP A 316 -4.40 -9.49 21.47
N ALA A 317 -4.93 -8.49 20.77
CA ALA A 317 -5.82 -8.70 19.64
C ALA A 317 -5.10 -9.41 18.47
N VAL A 318 -3.87 -8.98 18.13
CA VAL A 318 -3.09 -9.64 17.09
C VAL A 318 -2.75 -11.07 17.49
N LEU A 319 -2.30 -11.31 18.72
CA LEU A 319 -1.95 -12.65 19.20
C LEU A 319 -3.16 -13.60 19.24
N THR A 320 -4.38 -13.05 19.33
CA THR A 320 -5.62 -13.84 19.21
C THR A 320 -5.92 -14.23 17.76
N ALA A 321 -5.70 -13.33 16.80
CA ALA A 321 -6.03 -13.56 15.38
C ALA A 321 -4.93 -14.33 14.63
N LEU A 322 -3.66 -14.10 14.96
CA LEU A 322 -2.50 -14.61 14.23
C LEU A 322 -2.48 -16.14 14.06
N PRO A 323 -2.81 -16.97 15.08
CA PRO A 323 -2.73 -18.43 14.96
C PRO A 323 -3.64 -19.05 13.88
N THR A 324 -4.69 -18.34 13.45
CA THR A 324 -5.63 -18.79 12.42
C THR A 324 -5.51 -18.02 11.11
N THR A 325 -4.53 -17.10 11.03
CA THR A 325 -4.32 -16.24 9.85
C THR A 325 -3.32 -16.89 8.89
N PRO A 326 -3.65 -17.03 7.60
CA PRO A 326 -2.72 -17.58 6.62
C PRO A 326 -1.57 -16.58 6.32
N PRO A 327 -0.46 -17.04 5.72
CA PRO A 327 0.77 -16.26 5.69
C PRO A 327 0.70 -14.89 5.03
N TYR A 328 0.04 -14.77 3.88
CA TYR A 328 -0.05 -13.49 3.18
C TYR A 328 -0.84 -12.44 4.00
N PRO A 329 -2.07 -12.73 4.49
CA PRO A 329 -2.77 -11.81 5.39
C PRO A 329 -2.10 -11.56 6.74
N ALA A 330 -1.15 -12.41 7.18
CA ALA A 330 -0.47 -12.26 8.46
C ALA A 330 0.59 -11.15 8.48
N VAL A 331 1.14 -10.76 7.33
CA VAL A 331 2.18 -9.72 7.22
C VAL A 331 1.80 -8.39 7.90
N PRO A 332 0.63 -7.77 7.62
CA PRO A 332 0.22 -6.55 8.30
C PRO A 332 -0.11 -6.76 9.78
N LEU A 333 -0.59 -7.94 10.19
CA LEU A 333 -0.79 -8.26 11.61
C LEU A 333 0.55 -8.29 12.35
N VAL A 334 1.56 -8.94 11.80
CA VAL A 334 2.90 -9.00 12.41
C VAL A 334 3.56 -7.62 12.41
N SER A 335 3.39 -6.83 11.36
CA SER A 335 3.85 -5.43 11.34
C SER A 335 3.23 -4.61 12.47
N ALA A 336 1.91 -4.73 12.69
CA ALA A 336 1.21 -4.08 13.79
C ALA A 336 1.68 -4.59 15.17
N LEU A 337 1.87 -5.91 15.32
CA LEU A 337 2.35 -6.54 16.56
C LEU A 337 3.74 -6.00 16.95
N LEU A 338 4.67 -5.97 16.00
CA LEU A 338 6.04 -5.53 16.26
C LEU A 338 6.08 -4.02 16.47
N GLY A 339 5.35 -3.21 15.71
CA GLY A 339 5.27 -1.77 15.94
C GLY A 339 4.74 -1.41 17.34
N ALA A 340 3.72 -2.13 17.82
CA ALA A 340 3.17 -1.93 19.17
C ALA A 340 4.09 -2.43 20.29
N ALA A 341 4.85 -3.51 20.04
CA ALA A 341 5.76 -4.11 21.02
C ALA A 341 7.14 -3.45 21.08
N PHE A 342 7.60 -2.87 19.97
CA PHE A 342 8.93 -2.28 19.79
C PHE A 342 8.81 -0.83 19.28
N PRO A 343 8.30 0.11 20.11
CA PRO A 343 8.09 1.50 19.69
C PRO A 343 9.40 2.23 19.36
N ASP A 344 10.52 1.80 19.95
CA ASP A 344 11.87 2.32 19.65
C ASP A 344 12.52 1.61 18.45
N GLY A 345 11.78 0.73 17.77
CA GLY A 345 12.22 -0.01 16.61
C GLY A 345 13.18 -1.15 16.93
N ARG A 346 14.24 -1.25 16.12
CA ARG A 346 15.17 -2.38 16.08
C ARG A 346 15.91 -2.59 17.41
N VAL A 347 15.93 -3.83 17.90
CA VAL A 347 16.79 -4.23 19.03
C VAL A 347 18.23 -4.49 18.57
N ALA A 348 19.19 -4.24 19.47
CA ALA A 348 20.60 -4.51 19.18
C ALA A 348 20.83 -5.98 18.85
N ALA A 349 21.68 -6.26 17.85
CA ALA A 349 22.01 -7.62 17.46
C ALA A 349 22.58 -8.41 18.66
N GLY A 350 22.07 -9.62 18.88
CA GLY A 350 22.48 -10.48 20.00
C GLY A 350 21.82 -10.16 21.35
N THR A 351 20.83 -9.25 21.40
CA THR A 351 20.01 -9.02 22.61
C THR A 351 19.33 -10.34 23.02
N PRO A 352 19.54 -10.87 24.24
CA PRO A 352 18.91 -12.12 24.67
C PRO A 352 17.41 -11.91 24.96
N PHE A 353 16.60 -12.96 24.81
CA PHE A 353 15.15 -12.89 25.02
C PHE A 353 14.77 -12.41 26.43
N THR A 354 15.56 -12.79 27.44
CA THR A 354 15.39 -12.37 28.84
C THR A 354 15.62 -10.86 29.06
N ALA A 355 16.34 -10.18 28.17
CA ALA A 355 16.56 -8.73 28.23
C ALA A 355 15.43 -7.91 27.59
N LEU A 356 14.53 -8.55 26.83
CA LEU A 356 13.36 -7.88 26.27
C LEU A 356 12.36 -7.50 27.38
N THR A 357 11.51 -6.50 27.14
CA THR A 357 10.42 -6.16 28.08
C THR A 357 9.34 -7.25 28.10
N ASP A 358 8.44 -7.23 29.09
CA ASP A 358 7.32 -8.18 29.14
C ASP A 358 6.46 -8.16 27.87
N ARG A 359 6.17 -6.95 27.35
CA ARG A 359 5.39 -6.79 26.11
C ARG A 359 6.12 -7.40 24.91
N GLN A 360 7.41 -7.09 24.76
CA GLN A 360 8.25 -7.63 23.69
C GLN A 360 8.35 -9.16 23.76
N ARG A 361 8.56 -9.71 24.96
CA ARG A 361 8.59 -11.17 25.17
C ARG A 361 7.28 -11.84 24.78
N ARG A 362 6.13 -11.27 25.17
CA ARG A 362 4.81 -11.80 24.77
C ARG A 362 4.63 -11.78 23.26
N ALA A 363 4.97 -10.67 22.60
CA ALA A 363 4.86 -10.56 21.15
C ALA A 363 5.73 -11.59 20.42
N VAL A 364 7.00 -11.71 20.81
CA VAL A 364 7.96 -12.65 20.21
C VAL A 364 7.56 -14.10 20.47
N ALA A 365 7.13 -14.43 21.70
CA ALA A 365 6.68 -15.78 22.05
C ALA A 365 5.39 -16.17 21.30
N GLY A 366 4.44 -15.24 21.19
CA GLY A 366 3.21 -15.48 20.43
C GLY A 366 3.46 -15.67 18.95
N LEU A 367 4.36 -14.88 18.36
CA LEU A 367 4.79 -15.05 16.97
C LEU A 367 5.49 -16.40 16.73
N ALA A 368 6.33 -16.85 17.67
CA ALA A 368 7.00 -18.14 17.62
C ALA A 368 6.03 -19.34 17.77
N ALA A 369 4.84 -19.12 18.30
CA ALA A 369 3.79 -20.13 18.48
C ALA A 369 2.76 -20.18 17.34
N ALA A 370 2.85 -19.27 16.37
CA ALA A 370 1.86 -19.11 15.30
C ALA A 370 2.25 -19.85 14.00
N ASP A 371 2.57 -21.15 14.06
CA ASP A 371 3.09 -21.94 12.92
C ASP A 371 2.32 -21.75 11.60
N PHE A 372 0.98 -21.65 11.66
CA PHE A 372 0.13 -21.46 10.47
C PHE A 372 0.38 -20.13 9.75
N ALA A 373 0.67 -19.05 10.49
CA ALA A 373 1.00 -17.75 9.90
C ALA A 373 2.35 -17.76 9.14
N TRP A 374 3.23 -18.72 9.44
CA TRP A 374 4.54 -18.81 8.79
C TRP A 374 4.53 -19.72 7.56
N HIS A 375 3.76 -20.80 7.58
CA HIS A 375 3.84 -21.86 6.55
C HIS A 375 2.51 -22.15 5.84
N GLY A 376 1.39 -21.68 6.40
CA GLY A 376 0.06 -22.05 5.92
C GLY A 376 -0.16 -23.55 5.96
N ASP A 377 -0.94 -24.07 5.01
CA ASP A 377 -1.25 -25.50 4.90
C ASP A 377 -0.10 -26.34 4.28
N GLN A 378 0.98 -25.70 3.81
CA GLN A 378 2.09 -26.37 3.13
C GLN A 378 3.39 -26.27 3.94
N PRO A 379 3.76 -27.32 4.69
CA PRO A 379 5.02 -27.38 5.41
C PRO A 379 6.21 -27.20 4.45
N GLY A 380 7.08 -26.23 4.73
CA GLY A 380 8.29 -25.95 3.94
C GLY A 380 8.19 -24.77 2.97
N THR A 381 7.01 -24.18 2.78
CA THR A 381 6.89 -22.91 2.04
C THR A 381 7.46 -21.77 2.87
N VAL A 382 8.34 -20.97 2.26
CA VAL A 382 8.96 -19.79 2.88
C VAL A 382 8.27 -18.54 2.33
N TYR A 383 7.62 -17.79 3.20
CA TYR A 383 7.05 -16.49 2.88
C TYR A 383 8.04 -15.39 3.27
N VAL A 384 8.75 -14.86 2.28
CA VAL A 384 9.90 -13.95 2.50
C VAL A 384 9.48 -12.65 3.18
N ASN A 385 8.33 -12.09 2.84
CA ASN A 385 7.85 -10.81 3.37
C ASN A 385 7.70 -10.83 4.91
N LEU A 386 7.22 -11.94 5.49
CA LEU A 386 7.10 -12.07 6.94
C LEU A 386 8.48 -12.08 7.61
N ASN A 387 9.44 -12.79 7.02
CA ASN A 387 10.81 -12.85 7.52
C ASN A 387 11.45 -11.45 7.51
N GLU A 388 11.25 -10.69 6.44
CA GLU A 388 11.78 -9.33 6.31
C GLU A 388 11.22 -8.38 7.38
N VAL A 389 9.91 -8.45 7.64
CA VAL A 389 9.29 -7.68 8.72
C VAL A 389 9.96 -8.02 10.06
N VAL A 390 10.12 -9.30 10.40
CA VAL A 390 10.75 -9.71 11.67
C VAL A 390 12.22 -9.30 11.74
N ARG A 391 12.96 -9.46 10.65
CA ARG A 391 14.38 -9.08 10.52
C ARG A 391 14.59 -7.59 10.75
N SER A 392 13.66 -6.75 10.27
CA SER A 392 13.76 -5.29 10.41
C SER A 392 13.84 -4.83 11.88
N TYR A 393 13.27 -5.60 12.81
CA TYR A 393 13.35 -5.35 14.25
C TYR A 393 14.58 -5.96 14.93
N GLY A 394 15.51 -6.58 14.18
CA GLY A 394 16.74 -7.17 14.73
C GLY A 394 16.51 -8.51 15.44
N LEU A 395 15.36 -9.13 15.19
CA LEU A 395 14.98 -10.43 15.72
C LEU A 395 15.38 -11.56 14.75
N PRO A 396 15.52 -12.81 15.23
CA PRO A 396 15.63 -13.98 14.36
C PRO A 396 14.40 -14.10 13.46
N ASP A 397 14.64 -14.21 12.16
CA ASP A 397 13.67 -13.96 11.09
C ASP A 397 13.06 -15.24 10.48
N HIS A 398 13.41 -16.40 11.03
CA HIS A 398 12.83 -17.69 10.67
C HIS A 398 12.19 -18.34 11.90
N LEU A 399 11.05 -19.02 11.71
CA LEU A 399 10.26 -19.61 12.80
C LEU A 399 11.09 -20.46 13.78
N GLU A 400 11.94 -21.37 13.29
CA GLU A 400 12.74 -22.25 14.15
C GLU A 400 13.86 -21.50 14.90
N ALA A 401 14.41 -20.45 14.29
CA ALA A 401 15.36 -19.57 14.96
C ALA A 401 14.66 -18.75 16.05
N LEU A 402 13.44 -18.27 15.79
CA LEU A 402 12.62 -17.54 16.75
C LEU A 402 12.18 -18.43 17.92
N LYS A 403 11.76 -19.67 17.66
CA LYS A 403 11.46 -20.68 18.71
C LYS A 403 12.68 -21.01 19.56
N SER A 404 13.86 -21.07 18.95
CA SER A 404 15.12 -21.27 19.67
C SER A 404 15.48 -20.05 20.52
N TYR A 405 15.23 -18.85 20.01
CA TYR A 405 15.45 -17.60 20.72
C TYR A 405 14.54 -17.45 21.95
N VAL A 406 13.27 -17.85 21.87
CA VAL A 406 12.33 -17.82 23.02
C VAL A 406 12.72 -18.80 24.13
N ARG A 407 13.45 -19.88 23.81
CA ARG A 407 13.86 -20.92 24.78
C ARG A 407 15.14 -20.58 25.55
N ASN A 408 15.94 -19.62 25.06
CA ASN A 408 17.25 -19.24 25.59
C ASN A 408 17.22 -17.81 26.14
#